data_AF-A0A523W8E2-F1
#
_entry.id   AF-A0A523W8E2-F1
#
_cell.length_a   1.000
_cell.length_b   1.000
_cell.length_c   1.000
_cell.angle_alpha   90.00
_cell.angle_beta   90.00
_cell.angle_gamma   90.00
#
_symmetry.space_group_name_H-M   'P 1'
#
loop_
_entity.id
_entity.type
_entity.pdbx_description
1 polymer ?
#
loop_
_entity_poly.entity_id
_entity_poly.type
_entity_poly.pdbx_seq_one_letter_code
_entity_poly.pdbx_strand_id
1 'polypeptide(L)'
;MKRLQSSKESFIEILVIVKACLTSFWFWLPVLYGVFFYMQIWLIFCVHPLTILVLPIAISIYAIIQDEKKAKTFYELNRIKYFSASHPLGEGPKMKTSNLKVEKYVKEYEKLLKKKQEEKQKDSG
;
A
#
# COMPACT_ATOMS: atom_id res chain seq x y z
N MET A 1 -30.03 29.83 -65.12
CA MET A 1 -30.77 29.31 -63.95
C MET A 1 -30.74 27.79 -63.81
N LYS A 2 -30.92 26.97 -64.88
CA LYS A 2 -30.93 25.49 -64.80
C LYS A 2 -29.67 24.85 -64.18
N ARG A 3 -28.46 25.37 -64.42
CA ARG A 3 -27.22 24.87 -63.80
C ARG A 3 -27.19 25.06 -62.27
N LEU A 4 -27.79 26.15 -61.77
CA LEU A 4 -27.83 26.45 -60.34
C LEU A 4 -28.82 25.53 -59.61
N GLN A 5 -29.92 25.16 -60.26
CA GLN A 5 -30.88 24.17 -59.73
C GLN A 5 -30.25 22.78 -59.66
N SER A 6 -29.58 22.34 -60.73
CA SER A 6 -28.91 21.03 -60.76
C SER A 6 -27.81 20.91 -59.69
N SER A 7 -26.99 21.94 -59.47
CA SER A 7 -26.02 21.91 -58.36
C SER A 7 -26.71 21.83 -57.00
N LYS A 8 -27.81 22.57 -56.78
CA LYS A 8 -28.56 22.50 -55.52
C LYS A 8 -29.13 21.11 -55.26
N GLU A 9 -29.66 20.45 -56.28
CA GLU A 9 -30.15 19.07 -56.18
C GLU A 9 -29.02 18.10 -55.81
N SER A 10 -27.84 18.22 -56.43
CA SER A 10 -26.68 17.40 -56.05
C SER A 10 -26.23 17.65 -54.61
N PHE A 11 -26.23 18.90 -54.14
CA PHE A 11 -25.90 19.21 -52.74
C PHE A 11 -26.91 18.64 -51.75
N ILE A 12 -28.21 18.65 -52.10
CA ILE A 12 -29.26 18.06 -51.27
C ILE A 12 -29.07 16.54 -51.21
N GLU A 13 -28.77 15.90 -52.34
CA GLU A 13 -28.54 14.45 -52.41
C GLU A 13 -27.32 14.04 -51.57
N ILE A 14 -26.22 14.78 -51.67
CA ILE A 14 -25.02 14.58 -50.84
C ILE A 14 -25.34 14.78 -49.36
N LEU A 15 -26.11 15.81 -49.00
CA LEU A 15 -26.54 16.06 -47.62
C LEU A 15 -27.41 14.93 -47.06
N VAL A 16 -28.27 14.32 -47.88
CA VAL A 16 -29.10 13.17 -47.48
C VAL A 16 -28.23 11.95 -47.23
N ILE A 17 -27.23 11.68 -48.09
CA ILE A 17 -26.30 10.57 -47.91
C ILE A 17 -25.43 10.78 -46.66
N VAL A 18 -24.89 11.99 -46.47
CA VAL A 18 -24.10 12.36 -45.30
C VAL A 18 -24.94 12.23 -44.02
N LYS A 19 -26.19 12.70 -44.05
CA LYS A 19 -27.13 12.54 -42.93
C LYS A 19 -27.39 11.06 -42.64
N ALA A 20 -27.62 10.23 -43.66
CA ALA A 20 -27.82 8.79 -43.50
C ALA A 20 -26.60 8.11 -42.86
N CYS A 21 -25.38 8.45 -43.29
CA CYS A 21 -24.13 7.98 -42.69
C CYS A 21 -23.96 8.44 -41.24
N LEU A 22 -24.27 9.70 -40.92
CA LEU A 22 -24.20 10.24 -39.56
C LEU A 22 -25.23 9.61 -38.61
N THR A 23 -26.40 9.23 -39.11
CA THR A 23 -27.42 8.51 -38.33
C THR A 23 -27.12 7.02 -38.16
N SER A 24 -26.20 6.46 -38.95
CA SER A 24 -25.84 5.05 -38.82
C SER A 24 -24.93 4.86 -37.60
N PHE A 25 -25.46 4.21 -36.57
CA PHE A 25 -24.74 3.90 -35.33
C PHE A 25 -23.39 3.20 -35.59
N TRP A 26 -23.31 2.40 -36.65
CA TRP A 26 -22.11 1.66 -37.02
C TRP A 26 -20.96 2.55 -37.51
N PHE A 27 -21.27 3.74 -38.06
CA PHE A 27 -20.25 4.71 -38.49
C PHE A 27 -19.62 5.44 -37.29
N TRP A 28 -20.39 5.64 -36.22
CA TRP A 28 -19.91 6.30 -35.00
C TRP A 28 -19.03 5.40 -34.13
N LEU A 29 -19.13 4.07 -34.26
CA LEU A 29 -18.35 3.12 -33.47
C LEU A 29 -16.82 3.32 -33.59
N PRO A 30 -16.22 3.39 -34.79
CA PRO A 30 -14.79 3.67 -34.93
C PRO A 30 -14.40 5.07 -34.46
N VAL A 31 -15.29 6.07 -34.64
CA VAL A 31 -15.04 7.44 -34.19
C VAL A 31 -15.03 7.52 -32.66
N LEU A 32 -16.01 6.91 -32.00
CA LEU A 32 -16.07 6.80 -30.53
C LEU A 32 -14.88 6.03 -29.98
N TYR A 33 -14.48 4.95 -30.65
CA TYR A 33 -13.30 4.18 -30.27
C TYR A 33 -12.01 5.00 -30.38
N GLY A 34 -11.87 5.81 -31.44
CA GLY A 34 -10.73 6.73 -31.59
C GLY A 34 -10.69 7.79 -30.50
N VAL A 35 -11.84 8.40 -30.17
CA VAL A 35 -11.95 9.38 -29.07
C VAL A 35 -11.64 8.73 -27.73
N PHE A 36 -12.12 7.50 -27.49
CA PHE A 36 -11.82 6.75 -26.28
C PHE A 36 -10.32 6.50 -26.13
N PHE A 37 -9.65 6.02 -27.19
CA PHE A 37 -8.20 5.84 -27.19
C PHE A 37 -7.43 7.13 -26.95
N TYR A 38 -7.86 8.22 -27.59
CA TYR A 38 -7.25 9.54 -27.39
C TYR A 38 -7.35 9.98 -25.92
N MET A 39 -8.53 9.84 -25.31
CA MET A 39 -8.73 10.15 -23.89
C MET A 39 -7.90 9.23 -22.98
N GLN A 40 -7.77 7.95 -23.34
CA GLN A 40 -6.93 6.99 -22.60
C GLN A 40 -5.46 7.42 -22.61
N ILE A 41 -4.93 7.78 -23.79
CA ILE A 41 -3.55 8.23 -23.97
C ILE A 41 -3.33 9.56 -23.24
N TRP A 42 -4.28 10.48 -23.33
CA TRP A 42 -4.23 11.76 -22.61
C TRP A 42 -4.18 11.54 -21.10
N LEU A 43 -5.01 10.64 -20.57
CA LEU A 43 -5.04 10.31 -19.16
C LEU A 43 -3.73 9.67 -18.70
N ILE A 44 -3.16 8.76 -19.49
CA ILE A 44 -1.83 8.21 -19.22
C ILE A 44 -0.79 9.33 -19.22
N PHE A 45 -0.80 10.22 -20.20
CA PHE A 45 0.18 11.30 -20.27
C PHE A 45 0.06 12.33 -19.13
N CYS A 46 -1.15 12.62 -18.65
CA CYS A 46 -1.36 13.55 -17.54
C CYS A 46 -1.18 12.91 -16.15
N VAL A 47 -1.68 11.69 -15.96
CA VAL A 47 -1.71 11.03 -14.65
C VAL A 47 -0.39 10.32 -14.38
N HIS A 48 0.20 9.65 -15.37
CA HIS A 48 1.36 8.79 -15.17
C HIS A 48 2.66 9.51 -14.76
N PRO A 49 3.02 10.69 -15.30
CA PRO A 49 4.20 11.41 -14.82
C PRO A 49 3.98 12.01 -13.42
N LEU A 50 2.74 12.38 -13.08
CA LEU A 50 2.39 12.88 -11.75
C LEU A 50 2.44 11.75 -10.71
N THR A 51 1.88 10.58 -11.01
CA THR A 51 1.89 9.44 -10.09
C THR A 51 3.26 8.81 -9.95
N ILE A 52 4.07 8.74 -11.01
CA ILE A 52 5.46 8.28 -10.94
C ILE A 52 6.30 9.17 -10.02
N LEU A 53 6.02 10.47 -9.95
CA LEU A 53 6.77 11.39 -9.09
C LEU A 53 6.22 11.43 -7.66
N VAL A 54 4.90 11.52 -7.48
CA VAL A 54 4.27 11.69 -6.17
C VAL A 54 4.33 10.42 -5.33
N LEU A 55 4.17 9.25 -5.94
CA LEU A 55 4.16 7.97 -5.24
C LEU A 55 5.47 7.65 -4.51
N PRO A 56 6.67 7.73 -5.12
CA PRO A 56 7.93 7.46 -4.42
C PRO A 56 8.21 8.51 -3.33
N ILE A 57 7.79 9.76 -3.52
CA ILE A 57 7.90 10.81 -2.50
C ILE A 57 7.05 10.44 -1.28
N ALA A 58 5.78 10.04 -1.49
CA ALA A 58 4.90 9.62 -0.40
C ALA A 58 5.42 8.38 0.32
N ILE A 59 5.95 7.40 -0.42
CA ILE A 59 6.57 6.20 0.15
C ILE A 59 7.81 6.57 0.97
N SER A 60 8.65 7.48 0.47
CA SER A 60 9.85 7.94 1.18
C SER A 60 9.50 8.61 2.51
N ILE A 61 8.53 9.53 2.52
CA ILE A 61 8.05 10.18 3.74
C ILE A 61 7.48 9.15 4.72
N TYR A 62 6.68 8.20 4.22
CA TYR A 62 6.11 7.14 5.04
C TYR A 62 7.20 6.26 5.67
N ALA A 63 8.23 5.89 4.89
CA ALA A 63 9.35 5.10 5.37
C ALA A 63 10.13 5.83 6.48
N ILE A 64 10.40 7.13 6.30
CA ILE A 64 11.07 7.96 7.32
C ILE A 64 10.25 7.98 8.61
N ILE A 65 8.94 8.24 8.54
CA ILE A 65 8.06 8.25 9.73
C ILE A 65 8.05 6.87 10.41
N GLN A 66 8.05 5.79 9.64
CA GLN A 66 8.07 4.44 10.17
C GLN A 66 9.40 4.14 10.88
N ASP A 67 10.51 4.56 10.29
CA ASP A 67 11.84 4.39 10.88
C ASP A 67 12.02 5.26 12.12
N GLU A 68 11.49 6.47 12.16
CA GLU A 68 11.44 7.29 13.38
C GLU A 68 10.65 6.61 14.50
N LYS A 69 9.49 5.99 14.19
CA LYS A 69 8.71 5.23 15.18
C LYS A 69 9.46 4.01 15.70
N LYS A 70 10.13 3.27 14.81
CA LYS A 70 10.97 2.14 15.18
C LYS A 70 12.14 2.63 16.05
N ALA A 71 12.88 3.64 15.60
CA ALA A 71 13.99 4.22 16.34
C ALA A 71 13.55 4.73 17.72
N LYS A 72 12.43 5.44 17.83
CA LYS A 72 11.89 5.91 19.11
C LYS A 72 11.51 4.76 20.06
N THR A 73 11.10 3.62 19.51
CA THR A 73 10.82 2.39 20.28
C THR A 73 12.10 1.67 20.69
N PHE A 74 13.09 1.57 19.79
CA PHE A 74 14.40 0.95 20.06
C PHE A 74 15.23 1.76 21.07
N TYR A 75 15.16 3.08 21.03
CA TYR A 75 15.95 3.97 21.89
C TYR A 75 15.24 4.39 23.18
N GLU A 76 14.06 3.85 23.52
CA GLU A 76 13.26 4.22 24.72
C GLU A 76 13.25 5.75 24.97
N LEU A 77 13.17 6.59 23.92
CA LEU A 77 13.33 8.06 24.02
C LEU A 77 12.20 8.76 24.80
N ASN A 78 11.36 7.99 25.49
CA ASN A 78 10.20 8.47 26.22
C ASN A 78 10.21 8.16 27.72
N ARG A 79 11.34 7.74 28.30
CA ARG A 79 11.58 7.98 29.74
C ARG A 79 13.06 8.22 29.98
N ILE A 80 13.32 9.36 30.59
CA ILE A 80 14.52 9.68 31.36
C ILE A 80 14.81 8.50 32.29
N LYS A 81 15.60 7.53 31.84
CA LYS A 81 16.23 6.52 32.69
C LYS A 81 17.63 7.04 32.91
N TYR A 82 17.84 7.60 34.09
CA TYR A 82 19.13 7.98 34.62
C TYR A 82 20.16 6.90 34.26
N PHE A 83 21.09 7.23 33.37
CA PHE A 83 22.36 6.51 33.31
C PHE A 83 23.05 6.78 34.64
N SER A 84 22.82 5.90 35.62
CA SER A 84 23.63 5.88 36.83
C SER A 84 25.06 5.61 36.38
N ALA A 85 26.00 6.44 36.84
CA ALA A 85 27.40 6.49 36.41
C ALA A 85 28.21 5.19 36.61
N SER A 86 27.57 4.12 37.08
CA SER A 86 28.14 2.80 37.35
C SER A 86 27.83 1.74 36.29
N HIS A 87 27.17 2.06 35.16
CA HIS A 87 26.95 1.07 34.09
C HIS A 87 28.17 0.91 33.18
N PRO A 88 28.64 -0.33 32.93
CA PRO A 88 29.82 -0.57 32.10
C PRO A 88 29.59 -0.19 30.64
N LEU A 89 30.57 0.49 30.04
CA LEU A 89 30.63 0.81 28.62
C LEU A 89 30.59 -0.50 27.81
N GLY A 90 29.49 -0.74 27.09
CA GLY A 90 29.32 -1.89 26.22
C GLY A 90 28.18 -2.84 26.58
N GLU A 91 27.37 -2.58 27.61
CA GLU A 91 26.13 -3.34 27.81
C GLU A 91 25.15 -3.05 26.66
N GLY A 92 24.96 -4.03 25.78
CA GLY A 92 23.88 -4.04 24.79
C GLY A 92 22.50 -3.94 25.47
N PRO A 93 21.46 -3.52 24.74
CA PRO A 93 20.14 -3.28 25.32
C PRO A 93 19.63 -4.55 26.00
N LYS A 94 19.40 -4.47 27.31
CA LYS A 94 18.71 -5.53 28.05
C LYS A 94 17.30 -5.61 27.50
N MET A 95 17.07 -6.54 26.58
CA MET A 95 15.72 -6.92 26.18
C MET A 95 14.94 -7.22 27.45
N LYS A 96 13.84 -6.51 27.64
CA LYS A 96 12.84 -6.85 28.65
C LYS A 96 12.27 -8.20 28.22
N THR A 97 12.93 -9.29 28.61
CA THR A 97 12.37 -10.63 28.53
C THR A 97 11.03 -10.54 29.22
N SER A 98 9.98 -10.79 28.46
CA SER A 98 8.61 -10.73 28.95
C SER A 98 8.55 -11.53 30.26
N ASN A 99 8.17 -10.86 31.36
CA ASN A 99 8.03 -11.50 32.68
C ASN A 99 7.21 -12.80 32.57
N LEU A 100 6.29 -12.84 31.61
CA LEU A 100 5.49 -14.00 31.23
C LEU A 100 6.29 -15.25 30.83
N LYS A 101 7.42 -15.09 30.12
CA LYS A 101 8.26 -16.23 29.70
C LYS A 101 9.05 -16.78 30.89
N VAL A 102 9.60 -15.89 31.72
CA VAL A 102 10.32 -16.25 32.95
C VAL A 102 9.37 -16.91 33.95
N GLU A 103 8.19 -16.34 34.17
CA GLU A 103 7.17 -16.89 35.06
C GLU A 103 6.68 -18.28 34.60
N LYS A 104 6.58 -18.49 33.28
CA LYS A 104 6.23 -19.79 32.71
C LYS A 104 7.30 -20.85 32.98
N TYR A 105 8.58 -20.51 32.83
CA TYR A 105 9.68 -21.41 33.15
C TYR A 105 9.80 -21.70 34.65
N VAL A 106 9.54 -20.71 35.52
CA VAL A 106 9.52 -20.91 36.98
C VAL A 106 8.40 -21.87 37.38
N LYS A 107 7.18 -21.68 36.85
CA LYS A 107 6.04 -22.59 37.10
C LYS A 107 6.30 -24.01 36.60
N GLU A 108 7.02 -24.16 35.49
CA GLU A 108 7.38 -25.46 34.95
C GLU A 108 8.41 -26.17 35.85
N TYR A 109 9.38 -25.43 36.37
CA TYR A 109 10.39 -25.95 37.30
C TYR A 109 9.78 -26.37 38.64
N GLU A 110 8.86 -25.59 39.21
CA GLU A 110 8.16 -25.96 40.46
C GLU A 110 7.34 -27.24 40.31
N LYS A 111 6.71 -27.47 39.15
CA LYS A 111 5.98 -28.72 38.88
C LYS A 111 6.92 -29.92 38.85
N LEU A 112 8.09 -29.78 38.24
CA LEU A 112 9.10 -30.85 38.19
C LEU A 112 9.63 -31.18 39.58
N LEU A 113 9.84 -30.18 40.43
CA LEU A 113 10.27 -30.39 41.82
C LEU A 113 9.23 -31.14 42.65
N LYS A 114 7.95 -30.78 42.54
CA LYS A 114 6.86 -31.47 43.24
C LYS A 114 6.75 -32.93 42.80
N LYS A 115 6.80 -33.19 41.50
CA LYS A 115 6.75 -34.55 40.95
C LYS A 115 7.92 -35.41 41.46
N LYS A 116 9.13 -34.83 41.54
CA LYS A 116 10.32 -35.52 42.06
C LYS A 116 10.24 -35.82 43.56
N GLN A 117 9.55 -34.97 44.34
CA GLN A 117 9.30 -35.22 45.76
C GLN A 117 8.27 -36.34 45.95
N GLU A 118 7.19 -36.36 45.17
CA GLU A 118 6.19 -37.43 45.18
C GLU A 118 6.79 -38.78 44.78
N GLU A 119 7.66 -38.82 43.76
CA GLU A 119 8.39 -40.02 43.36
C GLU A 119 9.32 -40.53 44.46
N LYS A 120 10.04 -39.65 45.16
CA LYS A 120 10.89 -40.05 46.30
C LYS A 120 10.09 -40.57 47.50
N GLN A 121 8.91 -40.02 47.74
CA GLN A 121 8.05 -40.45 48.84
C GLN A 121 7.41 -41.83 48.58
N LYS A 122 7.23 -42.17 47.30
CA LYS A 122 6.71 -43.46 46.84
C LYS A 122 7.77 -44.57 46.77
N ASP A 123 9.05 -44.20 46.69
CA ASP A 123 10.20 -45.13 46.70
C ASP A 123 10.76 -45.37 48.12
N SER A 124 10.26 -44.63 49.13
CA SER A 124 10.66 -44.75 50.55
C SER A 124 9.58 -45.33 51.47
N GLY A 125 8.46 -45.84 50.91
CA GLY A 125 7.40 -46.53 51.64
C GLY A 125 7.14 -47.91 51.05
#